data_AF-A0A820HII9-F1
#
_entry.id   AF-A0A820HII9-F1
#
_cell.length_a   1.000
_cell.length_b   1.000
_cell.length_c   1.000
_cell.angle_alpha   90.00
_cell.angle_beta   90.00
_cell.angle_gamma   90.00
#
_symmetry.space_group_name_H-M   'P 1'
#
loop_
_entity.id
_entity.type
_entity.pdbx_description
1 polymer ?
#
loop_
_entity_poly.entity_id
_entity_poly.type
_entity_poly.pdbx_seq_one_letter_code
_entity_poly.pdbx_strand_id
1 'polypeptide(L)' 'MILSIVESKRNKPTLLLDTFRYTQDKILNTTIYCKCENRSCPGCA' A
#
# COMPACT_ATOMS: atom_id res chain seq x y z
N MET A 1 5.08 14.18 3.27
CA MET A 1 4.67 12.92 2.62
C MET A 1 5.85 11.96 2.71
N ILE A 2 5.82 11.05 3.68
CA ILE A 2 6.88 10.05 3.88
C ILE A 2 6.31 8.71 3.45
N LEU A 3 7.01 8.04 2.52
CA LEU A 3 6.68 6.68 2.11
C LEU A 3 7.61 5.72 2.85
N SER A 4 7.03 4.86 3.69
CA SER A 4 7.74 3.83 4.43
C SER A 4 7.37 2.47 3.88
N ILE A 5 8.34 1.73 3.34
CA ILE A 5 8.13 0.33 2.94
C ILE A 5 8.30 -0.53 4.19
N VAL A 6 7.26 -1.26 4.56
CA VAL A 6 7.30 -2.19 5.70
C VAL A 6 7.26 -3.60 5.14
N GLU A 7 8.35 -4.36 5.37
CA GLU A 7 8.37 -5.78 5.08
C GLU A 7 7.32 -6.49 5.93
N SER A 8 6.32 -7.06 5.27
CA SER A 8 5.31 -7.88 5.92
C SER A 8 5.81 -9.32 6.02
N LYS A 9 5.52 -10.00 7.14
CA LYS A 9 5.82 -11.43 7.34
C LYS A 9 5.05 -12.34 6.36
N ARG A 10 3.99 -11.84 5.72
CA ARG A 10 3.37 -12.43 4.54
C ARG A 10 4.14 -11.93 3.33
N ASN A 11 4.47 -12.81 2.40
CA ASN A 11 5.27 -12.66 1.16
C ASN A 11 4.85 -11.53 0.17
N LYS A 12 4.31 -10.39 0.64
CA LYS A 12 3.90 -9.21 -0.12
C LYS A 12 4.30 -7.94 0.66
N PRO A 13 5.01 -6.99 0.04
CA PRO A 13 5.39 -5.75 0.70
C PRO A 13 4.16 -4.91 1.06
N THR A 14 4.13 -4.37 2.28
CA THR A 14 3.12 -3.42 2.73
C THR A 14 3.74 -2.02 2.71
N LEU A 15 3.07 -1.09 2.05
CA LEU A 15 3.47 0.31 1.98
C LEU A 15 2.69 1.09 3.02
N LEU A 16 3.41 1.85 3.83
CA LEU A 16 2.86 2.80 4.79
C LEU A 16 3.09 4.20 4.25
N LEU A 17 2.01 4.90 3.98
CA LEU A 17 2.03 6.29 3.57
C LEU A 17 1.34 7.10 4.66
N ASP A 18 2.11 7.90 5.38
CA ASP A 18 1.66 8.61 6.58
C ASP A 18 0.97 7.64 7.60
N THR A 19 -0.36 7.66 7.70
CA THR A 19 -1.17 6.80 8.59
C THR A 19 -1.88 5.64 7.87
N PHE A 20 -1.69 5.50 6.57
CA PHE A 20 -2.47 4.60 5.72
C PHE A 20 -1.64 3.41 5.26
N ARG A 21 -2.25 2.22 5.34
CA ARG A 21 -1.63 0.96 4.90
C ARG A 21 -2.12 0.57 3.53
N TYR A 22 -1.18 0.34 2.63
CA TYR A 22 -1.40 -0.10 1.27
C TYR A 22 -0.73 -1.45 1.06
N THR A 23 -1.45 -2.40 0.49
CA THR A 23 -0.89 -3.70 0.09
C THR A 23 -0.75 -3.72 -1.41
N GLN A 24 0.36 -4.28 -1.91
CA GLN A 24 0.57 -4.46 -3.33
C GLN A 24 -0.51 -5.38 -3.93
N ASP A 25 -1.22 -4.89 -4.95
CA ASP A 25 -2.28 -5.61 -5.64
C ASP A 25 -1.77 -6.18 -6.96
N LYS A 26 -1.28 -5.30 -7.85
CA LYS A 26 -0.77 -5.67 -9.17
C LYS A 26 0.46 -4.83 -9.55
N ILE A 27 1.33 -5.42 -10.35
CA ILE A 27 2.47 -4.74 -10.96
C ILE A 27 2.19 -4.69 -12.46
N LEU A 28 2.22 -3.50 -13.05
CA LEU A 28 2.04 -3.31 -14.48
C LEU A 28 3.26 -2.58 -15.02
N ASN A 29 4.09 -3.31 -15.76
CA ASN A 29 5.41 -2.87 -16.21
C ASN A 29 6.28 -2.41 -15.04
N THR A 30 6.51 -1.10 -14.93
CA THR A 30 7.31 -0.46 -13.87
C THR A 30 6.44 0.20 -12.79
N THR A 31 5.12 0.17 -12.93
CA THR A 31 4.18 0.80 -12.01
C THR A 31 3.60 -0.24 -11.06
N ILE A 32 3.76 -0.01 -9.76
CA ILE A 32 3.17 -0.84 -8.71
C ILE A 32 1.85 -0.21 -8.27
N TYR A 33 0.75 -0.94 -8.47
CA TYR A 33 -0.57 -0.56 -7.98
C TYR A 33 -0.79 -1.17 -6.61
N CYS A 34 -1.16 -0.33 -5.66
CA CYS A 34 -1.42 -0.74 -4.29
C CYS A 34 -2.87 -0.45 -3.93
N LYS A 35 -3.49 -1.37 -3.19
CA LYS A 35 -4.82 -1.18 -2.61
C LYS A 35 -4.67 -0.78 -1.16
N CYS A 36 -5.43 0.23 -0.74
CA CYS A 36 -5.50 0.56 0.67
C CYS A 36 -6.26 -0.53 1.43
N GLU A 37 -5.73 -0.99 2.55
CA GLU A 37 -6.45 -1.94 3.42
C GLU A 37 -7.42 -1.25 4.37
N ASN A 38 -7.27 0.07 4.56
CA ASN A 38 -8.09 0.80 5.50
C ASN A 38 -9.32 1.37 4.79
N ARG A 39 -10.47 0.71 4.96
CA ARG A 39 -11.76 1.13 4.38
C ARG A 39 -12.22 2.52 4.85
N SER A 40 -11.62 3.03 5.93
CA SER A 40 -11.88 4.36 6.50
C SER A 40 -10.94 5.45 5.98
N CYS A 41 -10.19 5.21 4.90
CA CYS A 41 -9.43 6.26 4.22
C CYS A 41 -10.38 7.25 3.51
N PRO A 42 -10.38 8.54 3.85
CA PRO A 42 -11.06 9.53 3.03
C PRO A 42 -10.38 9.56 1.65
N GLY A 43 -11.06 9.06 0.62
CA GLY A 43 -10.53 8.92 -0.75
C GLY A 43 -10.41 7.48 -1.27
N CYS A 44 -10.71 6.45 -0.47
CA CYS A 44 -10.97 5.10 -0.97
C CYS A 44 -12.43 4.96 -1.39
N ALA A 45 -12.78 5.53 -2.55
CA ALA A 45 -14.04 5.30 -3.25
C ALA A 45 -13.76 4.66 -4.62
#